data_AF-A0A1Q3CKW5-F1
#
_entry.id   AF-A0A1Q3CKW5-F1
#
_cell.length_a   1.000
_cell.length_b   1.000
_cell.length_c   1.000
_cell.angle_alpha   90.00
_cell.angle_beta   90.00
_cell.angle_gamma   90.00
#
_symmetry.space_group_name_H-M   'P 1'
#
loop_
_entity.id
_entity.type
_entity.pdbx_description
1 polymer ?
#
loop_
_entity_poly.entity_id
_entity_poly.type
_entity_poly.pdbx_seq_one_letter_code
_entity_poly.pdbx_strand_id
1 'polypeptide(L)'
;LRRVLWRDLVTKVGSFATRPWIIFGDFNVSRFSHEHSGGRLVVSRVMKEFEECIQACEIEDLRQLSRLFTWSNKGGWRGCWDELVTKKLDRVFGNWHCFNTLSHLQAHFLEPGISDHSPVVLQLQEVKSPIGRQFKYLNVWGSHLKFASVVQKAWQADLQSVHGSPLETVSYKLKLLKSLLRDLHWRYFNDIPAAAAHKRRVIEEIQNQLDSDPRNPELRDKDREVTAEVREAYNLEEAIYRQKFRVQWLKLGDSNTAYFHKVAKMRQSRDTITKIMGDDGEWMTDPG
;
A
#
# COMPACT_ATOMS: atom_id res chain seq x y z
N LEU A 1 -8.46 -30.64 8.65
CA LEU A 1 -8.80 -29.42 9.42
C LEU A 1 -8.43 -28.12 8.68
N ARG A 2 -7.14 -27.82 8.40
CA ARG A 2 -6.70 -26.53 7.81
C ARG A 2 -7.39 -26.15 6.49
N ARG A 3 -7.45 -27.08 5.52
CA ARG A 3 -8.12 -26.85 4.23
C ARG A 3 -9.62 -26.56 4.34
N VAL A 4 -10.29 -27.10 5.36
CA VAL A 4 -11.71 -26.83 5.61
C VAL A 4 -11.87 -25.40 6.11
N LEU A 5 -11.06 -24.99 7.09
CA LEU A 5 -11.02 -23.61 7.58
C LEU A 5 -10.76 -22.60 6.45
N TRP A 6 -9.79 -22.88 5.57
CA TRP A 6 -9.46 -22.01 4.45
C TRP A 6 -10.60 -21.89 3.44
N ARG A 7 -11.27 -23.01 3.13
CA ARG A 7 -12.45 -23.01 2.26
C ARG A 7 -13.60 -22.21 2.88
N ASP A 8 -13.84 -22.39 4.17
CA ASP A 8 -14.87 -21.66 4.90
C ASP A 8 -14.56 -20.15 4.93
N LEU A 9 -13.29 -19.78 5.11
CA LEU A 9 -12.83 -18.40 5.04
C LEU A 9 -13.18 -17.81 3.65
N VAL A 10 -12.72 -18.43 2.57
CA VAL A 10 -12.99 -18.00 1.19
C VAL A 10 -14.49 -17.89 0.91
N THR A 11 -15.30 -18.79 1.45
CA THR A 11 -16.76 -18.76 1.26
C THR A 11 -17.43 -17.60 2.02
N LYS A 12 -16.90 -17.23 3.20
CA LYS A 12 -17.52 -16.24 4.09
C LYS A 12 -17.03 -14.81 3.86
N VAL A 13 -15.84 -14.60 3.30
CA VAL A 13 -15.27 -13.25 3.12
C VAL A 13 -16.13 -12.33 2.24
N GLY A 14 -16.91 -12.88 1.30
CA GLY A 14 -17.84 -12.10 0.47
C GLY A 14 -18.84 -11.28 1.29
N SER A 15 -19.31 -11.82 2.42
CA SER A 15 -20.25 -11.14 3.33
C SER A 15 -19.64 -9.93 4.05
N PHE A 16 -18.31 -9.84 4.10
CA PHE A 16 -17.57 -8.78 4.79
C PHE A 16 -16.70 -7.93 3.85
N ALA A 17 -16.81 -8.15 2.54
CA ALA A 17 -15.91 -7.59 1.54
C ALA A 17 -15.89 -6.05 1.52
N THR A 18 -16.97 -5.39 1.95
CA THR A 18 -17.13 -3.92 1.95
C THR A 18 -16.79 -3.25 3.28
N ARG A 19 -16.42 -4.00 4.32
CA ARG A 19 -16.12 -3.49 5.67
C ARG A 19 -14.67 -3.81 6.05
N PRO A 20 -14.02 -3.00 6.91
CA PRO A 20 -12.73 -3.37 7.47
C PRO A 20 -12.89 -4.61 8.36
N TRP A 21 -12.08 -5.64 8.11
CA TRP A 21 -12.04 -6.82 8.96
C TRP A 21 -10.61 -7.35 9.10
N ILE A 22 -10.38 -8.02 10.23
CA ILE A 22 -9.10 -8.59 10.63
C ILE A 22 -9.34 -10.03 11.06
N ILE A 23 -8.45 -10.93 10.66
CA ILE A 23 -8.36 -12.29 11.20
C ILE A 23 -6.96 -12.50 11.76
N PHE A 24 -6.87 -13.10 12.93
CA PHE A 24 -5.58 -13.42 13.52
C PHE A 24 -5.59 -14.68 14.37
N GLY A 25 -4.42 -15.26 14.54
CA GLY A 25 -4.20 -16.48 15.31
C GLY A 25 -3.24 -17.42 14.62
N ASP A 26 -3.22 -18.67 15.10
CA ASP A 26 -2.34 -19.73 14.60
C ASP A 26 -2.89 -20.38 13.33
N PHE A 27 -2.27 -20.10 12.18
CA PHE A 27 -2.60 -20.73 10.91
C PHE A 27 -1.83 -22.05 10.68
N ASN A 28 -0.89 -22.37 11.56
CA ASN A 28 -0.11 -23.59 11.56
C ASN A 28 0.70 -23.83 10.26
N VAL A 29 0.89 -22.79 9.44
CA VAL A 29 1.56 -22.83 8.13
C VAL A 29 2.35 -21.54 7.93
N SER A 30 3.66 -21.68 7.67
CA SER A 30 4.48 -20.57 7.17
C SER A 30 4.04 -20.19 5.76
N ARG A 31 4.01 -18.91 5.43
CA ARG A 31 3.59 -18.44 4.10
C ARG A 31 4.75 -18.50 3.11
N PHE A 32 5.96 -18.16 3.56
CA PHE A 32 7.17 -18.16 2.76
C PHE A 32 8.22 -19.11 3.32
N SER A 33 9.10 -19.61 2.45
CA SER A 33 10.11 -20.61 2.81
C SER A 33 11.15 -20.09 3.80
N HIS A 34 11.41 -18.78 3.77
CA HIS A 34 12.33 -18.09 4.68
C HIS A 34 11.74 -17.85 6.08
N GLU A 35 10.46 -18.15 6.30
CA GLU A 35 9.79 -18.02 7.61
C GLU A 35 9.91 -19.32 8.44
N HIS A 36 11.03 -20.01 8.30
CA HIS A 36 11.38 -21.27 8.95
C HIS A 36 12.89 -21.35 9.18
N SER A 37 13.34 -21.67 10.40
CA SER A 37 14.76 -21.95 10.67
C SER A 37 15.11 -23.43 10.46
N GLY A 38 16.38 -23.73 10.16
CA GLY A 38 16.90 -25.10 10.23
C GLY A 38 16.46 -26.07 9.12
N GLY A 39 16.14 -25.59 7.91
CA GLY A 39 15.77 -26.46 6.79
C GLY A 39 16.10 -25.87 5.42
N ARG A 40 16.05 -26.70 4.38
CA ARG A 40 16.19 -26.26 2.98
C ARG A 40 15.00 -25.37 2.62
N LEU A 41 15.25 -24.23 1.98
CA LEU A 41 14.21 -23.29 1.51
C LEU A 41 13.35 -23.92 0.41
N VAL A 42 12.40 -24.77 0.80
CA VAL A 42 11.52 -25.50 -0.13
C VAL A 42 10.10 -25.00 0.05
N VAL A 43 9.49 -24.57 -1.05
CA VAL A 43 8.07 -24.21 -1.08
C VAL A 43 7.25 -25.50 -1.09
N SER A 44 6.57 -25.79 0.01
CA SER A 44 5.69 -26.95 0.10
C SER A 44 4.34 -26.70 -0.59
N ARG A 45 3.63 -27.78 -0.95
CA ARG A 45 2.27 -27.70 -1.48
C ARG A 45 1.31 -26.96 -0.53
N VAL A 46 1.45 -27.17 0.76
CA VAL A 46 0.60 -26.56 1.79
C VAL A 46 0.81 -25.04 1.86
N MET A 47 2.02 -24.57 1.61
CA MET A 47 2.32 -23.12 1.54
C MET A 47 1.67 -22.47 0.32
N LYS A 48 1.66 -23.16 -0.83
CA LYS A 48 0.98 -22.69 -2.04
C LYS A 48 -0.53 -22.60 -1.83
N GLU A 49 -1.13 -23.66 -1.28
CA GLU A 49 -2.56 -23.68 -0.96
C GLU A 49 -2.94 -22.58 0.05
N PHE A 50 -2.04 -22.26 1.00
CA PHE A 50 -2.24 -21.17 1.93
C PHE A 50 -2.15 -19.79 1.26
N GLU A 51 -1.16 -19.57 0.38
CA GLU A 51 -1.05 -18.34 -0.42
C GLU A 51 -2.28 -18.15 -1.33
N GLU A 52 -2.76 -19.22 -1.98
CA GLU A 52 -3.98 -19.20 -2.79
C GLU A 52 -5.21 -18.79 -1.95
N CYS A 53 -5.33 -19.31 -0.73
CA CYS A 53 -6.39 -18.89 0.20
C CYS A 53 -6.30 -17.40 0.56
N ILE A 54 -5.09 -16.91 0.86
CA ILE A 54 -4.84 -15.50 1.20
C ILE A 54 -5.23 -14.59 0.03
N GLN A 55 -4.82 -14.96 -1.19
CA GLN A 55 -5.14 -14.22 -2.41
C GLN A 55 -6.65 -14.23 -2.70
N ALA A 56 -7.30 -15.39 -2.60
CA ALA A 56 -8.75 -15.52 -2.77
C ALA A 56 -9.55 -14.71 -1.73
N CYS A 57 -8.99 -14.51 -0.54
CA CYS A 57 -9.60 -13.69 0.51
C CYS A 57 -9.31 -12.19 0.38
N GLU A 58 -8.46 -11.77 -0.57
CA GLU A 58 -7.94 -10.40 -0.70
C GLU A 58 -7.39 -9.81 0.61
N ILE A 59 -6.66 -10.62 1.39
CA ILE A 59 -6.06 -10.21 2.66
C ILE A 59 -4.54 -10.16 2.60
N GLU A 60 -3.93 -9.35 3.48
CA GLU A 60 -2.49 -9.18 3.58
C GLU A 60 -2.04 -9.06 5.04
N ASP A 61 -0.80 -9.48 5.32
CA ASP A 61 -0.23 -9.43 6.68
C ASP A 61 -0.16 -7.97 7.17
N LEU A 62 -0.71 -7.70 8.37
CA LEU A 62 -0.44 -6.46 9.09
C LEU A 62 1.05 -6.36 9.42
N ARG A 63 1.52 -5.14 9.68
CA ARG A 63 2.91 -4.95 10.07
C ARG A 63 3.19 -5.65 11.38
N GLN A 64 4.19 -6.53 11.36
CA GLN A 64 4.67 -7.27 12.52
C GLN A 64 5.78 -6.50 13.22
N LEU A 65 5.69 -6.41 14.55
CA LEU A 65 6.71 -5.79 15.40
C LEU A 65 7.28 -6.81 16.41
N SER A 66 8.52 -6.54 16.84
CA SER A 66 9.31 -7.37 17.75
C SER A 66 9.75 -8.72 17.17
N ARG A 67 9.01 -9.80 17.39
CA ARG A 67 9.44 -11.17 17.03
C ARG A 67 9.12 -11.47 15.57
N LEU A 68 10.09 -11.96 14.80
CA LEU A 68 9.89 -12.40 13.39
C LEU A 68 9.27 -13.80 13.30
N PHE A 69 9.70 -14.71 14.18
CA PHE A 69 9.14 -16.05 14.33
C PHE A 69 8.19 -16.07 15.52
N THR A 70 7.10 -16.81 15.39
CA THR A 70 6.00 -16.82 16.37
C THR A 70 5.85 -18.15 17.07
N TRP A 71 6.53 -19.19 16.59
CA TRP A 71 6.60 -20.50 17.22
C TRP A 71 8.04 -21.00 17.31
N SER A 72 8.36 -21.77 18.35
CA SER A 72 9.65 -22.44 18.54
C SER A 72 9.47 -23.79 19.22
N ASN A 73 10.20 -24.81 18.75
CA ASN A 73 10.29 -26.10 19.47
C ASN A 73 11.15 -26.05 20.74
N LYS A 74 11.68 -24.86 21.11
CA LYS A 74 12.55 -24.62 22.28
C LYS A 74 13.81 -25.49 22.34
N GLY A 75 14.37 -25.88 21.20
CA GLY A 75 15.56 -26.74 21.15
C GLY A 75 15.27 -28.21 21.46
N GLY A 76 14.02 -28.65 21.22
CA GLY A 76 13.57 -30.02 21.47
C GLY A 76 13.45 -30.36 22.96
N TRP A 77 13.01 -31.59 23.25
CA TRP A 77 12.77 -32.09 24.63
C TRP A 77 14.04 -32.13 25.52
N ARG A 78 15.24 -31.91 24.96
CA ARG A 78 16.52 -31.98 25.67
C ARG A 78 17.31 -30.64 25.70
N GLY A 79 16.78 -29.55 25.14
CA GLY A 79 17.50 -28.27 25.09
C GLY A 79 18.72 -28.28 24.17
N CYS A 80 18.69 -29.10 23.10
CA CYS A 80 19.74 -29.14 22.09
C CYS A 80 19.52 -28.03 21.07
N TRP A 81 20.45 -27.07 21.02
CA TRP A 81 20.37 -25.92 20.11
C TRP A 81 20.52 -26.30 18.63
N ASP A 82 21.12 -27.45 18.32
CA ASP A 82 21.27 -27.96 16.95
C ASP A 82 19.93 -28.40 16.33
N GLU A 83 18.93 -28.71 17.17
CA GLU A 83 17.58 -29.08 16.74
C GLU A 83 16.59 -27.90 16.80
N LEU A 84 17.06 -26.68 17.08
CA LEU A 84 16.19 -25.51 17.23
C LEU A 84 15.49 -25.18 15.89
N VAL A 85 14.16 -25.30 15.91
CA VAL A 85 13.30 -24.89 14.79
C VAL A 85 12.35 -23.81 15.27
N THR A 86 12.40 -22.67 14.57
CA THR A 86 11.49 -21.54 14.74
C THR A 86 10.71 -21.33 13.45
N LYS A 87 9.44 -20.92 13.58
CA LYS A 87 8.51 -20.74 12.45
C LYS A 87 7.63 -19.52 12.68
N LYS A 88 7.14 -18.92 11.60
CA LYS A 88 6.05 -17.93 11.66
C LYS A 88 4.73 -18.58 11.29
N LEU A 89 4.00 -19.03 12.32
CA LEU A 89 2.71 -19.75 12.20
C LEU A 89 1.52 -18.84 12.51
N ASP A 90 1.66 -18.05 13.57
CA ASP A 90 0.69 -17.02 13.96
C ASP A 90 0.78 -15.77 13.06
N ARG A 91 -0.38 -15.27 12.64
CA ARG A 91 -0.50 -14.08 11.76
C ARG A 91 -1.66 -13.20 12.14
N VAL A 92 -1.57 -11.94 11.70
CA VAL A 92 -2.67 -10.98 11.72
C VAL A 92 -2.85 -10.50 10.29
N PHE A 93 -3.98 -10.83 9.69
CA PHE A 93 -4.34 -10.43 8.34
C PHE A 93 -5.47 -9.40 8.36
N GLY A 94 -5.40 -8.43 7.47
CA GLY A 94 -6.46 -7.46 7.23
C GLY A 94 -6.87 -7.47 5.76
N ASN A 95 -8.10 -7.11 5.46
CA ASN A 95 -8.52 -6.82 4.10
C ASN A 95 -8.12 -5.39 3.69
N TRP A 96 -8.34 -5.05 2.41
CA TRP A 96 -8.07 -3.69 1.91
C TRP A 96 -8.68 -2.59 2.79
N HIS A 97 -9.96 -2.73 3.16
CA HIS A 97 -10.63 -1.70 3.95
C HIS A 97 -9.92 -1.47 5.29
N CYS A 98 -9.42 -2.52 5.95
CA CYS A 98 -8.60 -2.40 7.15
C CYS A 98 -7.34 -1.55 6.88
N PHE A 99 -6.58 -1.82 5.82
CA PHE A 99 -5.40 -1.01 5.50
C PHE A 99 -5.72 0.42 5.06
N ASN A 100 -6.93 0.67 4.54
CA ASN A 100 -7.34 2.01 4.13
C ASN A 100 -7.80 2.87 5.32
N THR A 101 -8.54 2.29 6.26
CA THR A 101 -9.15 3.03 7.38
C THR A 101 -8.38 2.90 8.69
N LEU A 102 -7.64 1.80 8.85
CA LEU A 102 -6.90 1.41 10.05
C LEU A 102 -5.41 1.19 9.74
N SER A 103 -4.84 2.02 8.85
CA SER A 103 -3.45 1.91 8.37
C SER A 103 -2.38 1.98 9.46
N HIS A 104 -2.75 2.49 10.64
CA HIS A 104 -1.90 2.59 11.82
C HIS A 104 -1.80 1.28 12.62
N LEU A 105 -2.65 0.28 12.34
CA LEU A 105 -2.66 -0.96 13.12
C LEU A 105 -1.42 -1.80 12.86
N GLN A 106 -0.89 -2.34 13.95
CA GLN A 106 0.32 -3.16 13.96
C GLN A 106 0.12 -4.36 14.87
N ALA A 107 0.66 -5.50 14.45
CA ALA A 107 0.66 -6.74 15.20
C ALA A 107 1.93 -6.81 16.06
N HIS A 108 1.76 -6.65 17.38
CA HIS A 108 2.85 -6.74 18.34
C HIS A 108 2.98 -8.18 18.85
N PHE A 109 4.04 -8.87 18.46
CA PHE A 109 4.32 -10.22 18.99
C PHE A 109 5.25 -10.10 20.19
N LEU A 110 4.76 -10.52 21.35
CA LEU A 110 5.48 -10.40 22.61
C LEU A 110 6.37 -11.61 22.87
N GLU A 111 7.14 -11.54 23.96
CA GLU A 111 7.93 -12.63 24.50
C GLU A 111 7.04 -13.87 24.72
N PRO A 112 7.45 -15.05 24.22
CA PRO A 112 6.66 -16.27 24.38
C PRO A 112 6.65 -16.78 25.84
N GLY A 113 7.61 -16.36 26.67
CA GLY A 113 7.76 -16.84 28.04
C GLY A 113 7.84 -18.38 28.10
N ILE A 114 6.92 -19.00 28.82
CA ILE A 114 6.83 -20.47 28.94
C ILE A 114 6.07 -21.14 27.77
N SER A 115 5.39 -20.39 26.91
CA SER A 115 4.71 -20.89 25.71
C SER A 115 5.71 -21.18 24.58
N ASP A 116 5.40 -22.16 23.73
CA ASP A 116 6.10 -22.39 22.45
C ASP A 116 5.65 -21.40 21.36
N HIS A 117 4.53 -20.70 21.58
CA HIS A 117 4.04 -19.58 20.76
C HIS A 117 4.26 -18.21 21.41
N SER A 118 4.54 -17.20 20.58
CA SER A 118 4.52 -15.78 20.97
C SER A 118 3.09 -15.23 20.92
N PRO A 119 2.56 -14.67 22.01
CA PRO A 119 1.25 -14.04 22.00
C PRO A 119 1.26 -12.77 21.13
N VAL A 120 0.15 -12.51 20.46
CA VAL A 120 -0.04 -11.33 19.60
C VAL A 120 -1.01 -10.34 20.24
N VAL A 121 -0.62 -9.06 20.24
CA VAL A 121 -1.45 -7.94 20.69
C VAL A 121 -1.70 -7.01 19.52
N LEU A 122 -2.98 -6.69 19.31
CA LEU A 122 -3.43 -5.69 18.36
C LEU A 122 -3.99 -4.50 19.14
N GLN A 123 -3.27 -3.37 19.12
CA GLN A 123 -3.72 -2.15 19.79
C GLN A 123 -4.63 -1.36 18.85
N LEU A 124 -5.94 -1.34 19.16
CA LEU A 124 -6.97 -0.66 18.37
C LEU A 124 -7.15 0.83 18.72
N GLN A 125 -6.29 1.39 19.58
CA GLN A 125 -6.38 2.81 19.95
C GLN A 125 -6.09 3.68 18.73
N GLU A 126 -6.96 4.67 18.50
CA GLU A 126 -6.71 5.75 17.56
C GLU A 126 -5.40 6.44 17.93
N VAL A 127 -4.34 6.15 17.18
CA VAL A 127 -3.15 6.97 17.21
C VAL A 127 -3.58 8.33 16.67
N LYS A 128 -3.61 9.36 17.54
CA LYS A 128 -3.71 10.75 17.09
C LYS A 128 -2.65 10.95 16.02
N SER A 129 -3.09 11.16 14.77
CA SER A 129 -2.23 11.29 13.60
C SER A 129 -0.99 12.14 13.91
N PRO A 130 0.22 11.57 14.00
CA PRO A 130 1.40 12.39 14.16
C PRO A 130 1.74 12.98 12.79
N ILE A 131 1.82 14.31 12.76
CA ILE A 131 2.64 15.16 11.89
C ILE A 131 2.32 15.09 10.38
N GLY A 132 1.98 16.26 9.83
CA GLY A 132 1.59 16.43 8.43
C GLY A 132 2.55 15.74 7.45
N ARG A 133 1.96 14.89 6.59
CA ARG A 133 2.65 14.12 5.54
C ARG A 133 3.77 14.94 4.89
N GLN A 134 5.01 14.45 4.99
CA GLN A 134 6.17 15.07 4.34
C GLN A 134 5.87 15.27 2.85
N PHE A 135 6.22 16.44 2.33
CA PHE A 135 6.02 16.76 0.92
C PHE A 135 6.91 15.86 0.06
N LYS A 136 6.31 15.17 -0.91
CA LYS A 136 7.02 14.37 -1.90
C LYS A 136 6.66 14.88 -3.28
N TYR A 137 7.70 15.19 -4.07
CA TYR A 137 7.55 15.55 -5.46
C TYR A 137 6.96 14.38 -6.26
N LEU A 138 5.99 14.65 -7.14
CA LEU A 138 5.47 13.68 -8.09
C LEU A 138 6.01 14.01 -9.49
N ASN A 139 6.61 13.02 -10.17
CA ASN A 139 7.23 13.16 -11.48
C ASN A 139 6.22 13.62 -12.54
N VAL A 140 4.97 13.21 -12.40
CA VAL A 140 3.87 13.63 -13.27
C VAL A 140 3.62 15.14 -13.25
N TRP A 141 4.01 15.84 -12.18
CA TRP A 141 3.94 17.30 -12.17
C TRP A 141 4.88 17.88 -13.22
N GLY A 142 6.06 17.29 -13.42
CA GLY A 142 7.04 17.74 -14.41
C GLY A 142 6.53 17.66 -15.85
N SER A 143 5.59 16.75 -16.12
CA SER A 143 4.94 16.59 -17.44
C SER A 143 3.76 17.55 -17.66
N HIS A 144 3.31 18.26 -16.63
CA HIS A 144 2.15 19.14 -16.75
C HIS A 144 2.53 20.46 -17.44
N LEU A 145 1.70 20.92 -18.38
CA LEU A 145 1.94 22.14 -19.19
C LEU A 145 2.24 23.39 -18.35
N LYS A 146 1.63 23.50 -17.16
CA LYS A 146 1.84 24.65 -16.25
C LYS A 146 3.07 24.53 -15.34
N PHE A 147 3.75 23.38 -15.31
CA PHE A 147 4.86 23.14 -14.38
C PHE A 147 6.00 24.13 -14.52
N ALA A 148 6.49 24.34 -15.75
CA ALA A 148 7.57 25.28 -16.02
C ALA A 148 7.22 26.71 -15.54
N SER A 149 5.98 27.15 -15.78
CA SER A 149 5.50 28.46 -15.31
C SER A 149 5.41 28.56 -13.78
N VAL A 150 5.07 27.46 -13.09
CA VAL A 150 5.04 27.39 -11.63
C VAL A 150 6.46 27.50 -11.05
N VAL A 151 7.42 26.78 -11.63
CA VAL A 151 8.83 26.85 -11.24
C VAL A 151 9.38 28.25 -11.47
N GLN A 152 9.13 28.83 -12.65
CA GLN A 152 9.57 30.18 -12.99
C GLN A 152 9.01 31.22 -12.00
N LYS A 153 7.72 31.13 -11.66
CA LYS A 153 7.08 32.01 -10.66
C LYS A 153 7.77 31.91 -9.28
N ALA A 154 8.14 30.71 -8.84
CA ALA A 154 8.90 30.55 -7.59
C ALA A 154 10.30 31.14 -7.68
N TRP A 155 10.95 31.04 -8.85
CA TRP A 155 12.33 31.47 -9.03
C TRP A 155 12.49 32.96 -9.29
N GLN A 156 11.51 33.60 -9.92
CA GLN A 156 11.44 35.04 -10.16
C GLN A 156 10.79 35.82 -9.01
N ALA A 157 10.26 35.14 -7.98
CA ALA A 157 9.78 35.81 -6.79
C ALA A 157 10.90 36.68 -6.23
N ASP A 158 10.64 37.98 -6.16
CA ASP A 158 11.59 38.96 -5.70
C ASP A 158 11.74 38.83 -4.18
N LEU A 159 12.99 38.69 -3.73
CA LEU A 159 13.35 38.40 -2.34
C LEU A 159 14.06 39.60 -1.72
N GLN A 160 13.60 40.81 -2.03
CA GLN A 160 14.14 42.08 -1.50
C GLN A 160 14.27 42.09 0.04
N SER A 161 13.58 41.20 0.76
CA SER A 161 13.61 41.09 2.22
C SER A 161 14.40 39.89 2.78
N VAL A 162 15.03 39.05 1.96
CA VAL A 162 15.84 37.91 2.45
C VAL A 162 17.31 38.32 2.54
N HIS A 163 17.69 38.92 3.66
CA HIS A 163 19.09 39.06 4.05
C HIS A 163 19.61 37.69 4.50
N GLY A 164 20.10 36.89 3.56
CA GLY A 164 20.61 35.56 3.85
C GLY A 164 21.64 35.09 2.83
N SER A 165 22.36 34.04 3.19
CA SER A 165 23.27 33.31 2.33
C SER A 165 22.57 32.77 1.06
N PRO A 166 23.32 32.47 -0.01
CA PRO A 166 22.76 31.83 -1.21
C PRO A 166 21.96 30.55 -0.92
N LEU A 167 22.36 29.77 0.08
CA LEU A 167 21.64 28.55 0.49
C LEU A 167 20.28 28.85 1.14
N GLU A 168 20.18 29.91 1.94
CA GLU A 168 18.91 30.35 2.52
C GLU A 168 17.94 30.85 1.45
N THR A 169 18.48 31.53 0.43
CA THR A 169 17.71 31.96 -0.76
C THR A 169 17.12 30.76 -1.51
N VAL A 170 17.94 29.73 -1.76
CA VAL A 170 17.48 28.48 -2.40
C VAL A 170 16.43 27.78 -1.54
N SER A 171 16.66 27.65 -0.23
CA SER A 171 15.72 27.03 0.71
C SER A 171 14.35 27.73 0.70
N TYR A 172 14.33 29.06 0.68
CA TYR A 172 13.10 29.83 0.58
C TYR A 172 12.37 29.59 -0.74
N LYS A 173 13.08 29.63 -1.88
CA LYS A 173 12.48 29.38 -3.19
C LYS A 173 11.91 27.96 -3.28
N LEU A 174 12.55 26.96 -2.67
CA LEU A 174 12.02 25.60 -2.56
C LEU A 174 10.76 25.52 -1.69
N LYS A 175 10.70 26.27 -0.57
CA LYS A 175 9.49 26.36 0.27
C LYS A 175 8.32 26.99 -0.50
N LEU A 176 8.57 28.05 -1.27
CA LEU A 176 7.58 28.67 -2.15
C LEU A 176 7.14 27.72 -3.27
N LEU A 177 8.09 27.04 -3.92
CA LEU A 177 7.78 26.06 -4.95
C LEU A 177 6.90 24.93 -4.40
N LYS A 178 7.16 24.46 -3.18
CA LYS A 178 6.33 23.45 -2.51
C LYS A 178 4.87 23.91 -2.36
N SER A 179 4.60 25.17 -2.01
CA SER A 179 3.22 25.66 -1.88
C SER A 179 2.53 25.77 -3.24
N LEU A 180 3.24 26.26 -4.27
CA LEU A 180 2.70 26.36 -5.62
C LEU A 180 2.44 24.98 -6.25
N LEU A 181 3.30 23.99 -6.01
CA LEU A 181 3.09 22.62 -6.47
C LEU A 181 1.93 21.94 -5.73
N ARG A 182 1.66 22.29 -4.47
CA ARG A 182 0.45 21.83 -3.76
C ARG A 182 -0.82 22.39 -4.40
N ASP A 183 -0.83 23.67 -4.78
CA ASP A 183 -1.96 24.28 -5.50
C ASP A 183 -2.14 23.63 -6.88
N LEU A 184 -1.05 23.43 -7.63
CA LEU A 184 -1.08 22.70 -8.90
C LEU A 184 -1.66 21.29 -8.73
N HIS A 185 -1.22 20.56 -7.71
CA HIS A 185 -1.72 19.23 -7.40
C HIS A 185 -3.23 19.27 -7.07
N TRP A 186 -3.64 20.20 -6.23
CA TRP A 186 -5.05 20.31 -5.83
C TRP A 186 -5.97 20.65 -7.01
N ARG A 187 -5.54 21.52 -7.93
CA ARG A 187 -6.35 21.93 -9.08
C ARG A 187 -6.48 20.86 -10.17
N TYR A 188 -5.42 20.10 -10.43
CA TYR A 188 -5.36 19.24 -11.63
C TYR A 188 -5.21 17.74 -11.34
N PHE A 189 -4.89 17.36 -10.10
CA PHE A 189 -4.53 15.98 -9.75
C PHE A 189 -5.24 15.44 -8.49
N ASN A 190 -6.13 16.22 -7.87
CA ASN A 190 -6.75 15.85 -6.59
C ASN A 190 -7.74 14.69 -6.72
N ASP A 191 -8.40 14.55 -7.88
CA ASP A 191 -9.44 13.54 -8.07
C ASP A 191 -9.35 12.85 -9.44
N ILE A 192 -8.15 12.33 -9.75
CA ILE A 192 -7.92 11.53 -10.96
C ILE A 192 -8.87 10.30 -11.01
N PRO A 193 -9.14 9.58 -9.90
CA PRO A 193 -10.07 8.45 -9.93
C PRO A 193 -11.51 8.85 -10.27
N ALA A 194 -12.06 9.92 -9.68
CA ALA A 194 -13.42 10.34 -10.04
C ALA A 194 -13.48 10.93 -11.44
N ALA A 195 -12.44 11.64 -11.89
CA ALA A 195 -12.35 12.12 -13.28
C ALA A 195 -12.36 10.95 -14.27
N ALA A 196 -11.60 9.88 -14.01
CA ALA A 196 -11.60 8.68 -14.84
C ALA A 196 -12.95 7.93 -14.79
N ALA A 197 -13.59 7.86 -13.62
CA ALA A 197 -14.90 7.22 -13.47
C ALA A 197 -16.02 8.01 -14.18
N HIS A 198 -15.98 9.34 -14.14
CA HIS A 198 -16.92 10.18 -14.88
C HIS A 198 -16.78 9.97 -16.39
N LYS A 199 -15.54 10.00 -16.91
CA LYS A 199 -15.29 9.77 -18.34
C LYS A 199 -15.66 8.35 -18.81
N ARG A 200 -15.54 7.31 -17.95
CA ARG A 200 -16.09 5.98 -18.26
C ARG A 200 -17.60 6.00 -18.52
N ARG A 201 -18.37 6.69 -17.67
CA ARG A 201 -19.83 6.79 -17.86
C ARG A 201 -20.18 7.48 -19.18
N VAL A 202 -19.39 8.49 -19.56
CA VAL A 202 -19.54 9.17 -20.85
C VAL A 202 -19.28 8.20 -22.02
N ILE A 203 -18.25 7.34 -21.92
CA ILE A 203 -17.99 6.29 -22.91
C ILE A 203 -19.16 5.31 -22.99
N GLU A 204 -19.65 4.82 -21.84
CA GLU A 204 -20.81 3.90 -21.81
C GLU A 204 -22.03 4.52 -22.50
N GLU A 205 -22.31 5.79 -22.27
CA GLU A 205 -23.42 6.50 -22.90
C GLU A 205 -23.24 6.68 -24.41
N ILE A 206 -22.03 7.02 -24.87
CA ILE A 206 -21.71 7.12 -26.31
C ILE A 206 -21.79 5.74 -26.98
N GLN A 207 -21.30 4.69 -26.34
CA GLN A 207 -21.33 3.33 -26.87
C GLN A 207 -22.76 2.79 -26.97
N ASN A 208 -23.62 3.07 -25.98
CA ASN A 208 -25.04 2.74 -26.05
C ASN A 208 -25.74 3.45 -27.23
N GLN A 209 -25.35 4.69 -27.55
CA GLN A 209 -25.88 5.41 -28.72
C GLN A 209 -25.34 4.82 -30.03
N LEU A 210 -24.06 4.44 -30.07
CA LEU A 210 -23.45 3.75 -31.22
C LEU A 210 -24.05 2.36 -31.47
N ASP A 211 -24.53 1.66 -30.44
CA ASP A 211 -25.25 0.39 -30.63
C ASP A 211 -26.55 0.59 -31.43
N SER A 212 -27.18 1.76 -31.30
CA SER A 212 -28.40 2.13 -32.04
C SER A 212 -28.10 2.75 -33.42
N ASP A 213 -26.98 3.46 -33.58
CA ASP A 213 -26.51 4.00 -34.85
C ASP A 213 -24.99 3.82 -35.05
N PRO A 214 -24.54 2.62 -35.49
CA PRO A 214 -23.12 2.28 -35.55
C PRO A 214 -22.30 3.06 -36.58
N ARG A 215 -22.97 3.76 -37.51
CA ARG A 215 -22.32 4.49 -38.61
C ARG A 215 -22.26 5.99 -38.38
N ASN A 216 -22.73 6.48 -37.24
CA ASN A 216 -22.67 7.88 -36.89
C ASN A 216 -21.20 8.37 -36.77
N PRO A 217 -20.72 9.25 -37.67
CA PRO A 217 -19.32 9.67 -37.66
C PRO A 217 -18.98 10.53 -36.43
N GLU A 218 -19.90 11.37 -35.97
CA GLU A 218 -19.70 12.28 -34.85
C GLU A 218 -19.55 11.51 -33.52
N LEU A 219 -20.42 10.51 -33.30
CA LEU A 219 -20.33 9.66 -32.12
C LEU A 219 -19.05 8.83 -32.09
N ARG A 220 -18.55 8.38 -33.25
CA ARG A 220 -17.29 7.62 -33.34
C ARG A 220 -16.07 8.48 -33.07
N ASP A 221 -16.04 9.70 -33.58
CA ASP A 221 -14.95 10.64 -33.28
C ASP A 221 -14.94 10.99 -31.79
N LYS A 222 -16.12 11.19 -31.18
CA LYS A 222 -16.27 11.44 -29.75
C LYS A 222 -15.87 10.25 -28.89
N ASP A 223 -16.26 9.02 -29.25
CA ASP A 223 -15.83 7.78 -28.57
C ASP A 223 -14.30 7.66 -28.58
N ARG A 224 -13.66 7.93 -29.73
CA ARG A 224 -12.21 7.90 -29.86
C ARG A 224 -11.52 8.94 -28.97
N GLU A 225 -12.03 10.16 -28.95
CA GLU A 225 -11.50 11.26 -28.12
C GLU A 225 -11.60 10.92 -26.63
N VAL A 226 -12.79 10.60 -26.13
CA VAL A 226 -13.01 10.31 -24.71
C VAL A 226 -12.25 9.05 -24.28
N THR A 227 -12.15 8.03 -25.15
CA THR A 227 -11.33 6.85 -24.89
C THR A 227 -9.86 7.19 -24.72
N ALA A 228 -9.31 8.09 -25.54
CA ALA A 228 -7.93 8.54 -25.41
C ALA A 228 -7.72 9.25 -24.06
N GLU A 229 -8.64 10.13 -23.67
CA GLU A 229 -8.58 10.84 -22.39
C GLU A 229 -8.66 9.90 -21.17
N VAL A 230 -9.50 8.86 -21.23
CA VAL A 230 -9.60 7.84 -20.16
C VAL A 230 -8.30 7.05 -20.03
N ARG A 231 -7.69 6.68 -21.15
CA ARG A 231 -6.38 6.00 -21.16
C ARG A 231 -5.30 6.88 -20.54
N GLU A 232 -5.28 8.17 -20.88
CA GLU A 232 -4.34 9.13 -20.30
C GLU A 232 -4.54 9.27 -18.78
N ALA A 233 -5.79 9.33 -18.31
CA ALA A 233 -6.09 9.36 -16.88
C ALA A 233 -5.58 8.11 -16.15
N TYR A 234 -5.71 6.91 -16.73
CA TYR A 234 -5.13 5.69 -16.14
C TYR A 234 -3.61 5.70 -16.13
N ASN A 235 -2.98 6.10 -17.23
CA ASN A 235 -1.52 6.19 -17.30
C ASN A 235 -0.98 7.16 -16.25
N LEU A 236 -1.69 8.27 -16.03
CA LEU A 236 -1.35 9.25 -15.00
C LEU A 236 -1.51 8.69 -13.59
N GLU A 237 -2.65 8.04 -13.31
CA GLU A 237 -2.91 7.37 -12.05
C GLU A 237 -1.83 6.32 -11.74
N GLU A 238 -1.52 5.48 -12.73
CA GLU A 238 -0.51 4.44 -12.65
C GLU A 238 0.88 5.03 -12.39
N ALA A 239 1.28 6.09 -13.09
CA ALA A 239 2.56 6.76 -12.88
C ALA A 239 2.70 7.33 -11.46
N ILE A 240 1.63 7.93 -10.92
CA ILE A 240 1.59 8.43 -9.54
C ILE A 240 1.78 7.27 -8.56
N TYR A 241 1.08 6.16 -8.78
CA TYR A 241 1.15 5.01 -7.88
C TYR A 241 2.49 4.27 -7.98
N ARG A 242 3.05 4.10 -9.19
CA ARG A 242 4.41 3.58 -9.42
C ARG A 242 5.43 4.33 -8.56
N GLN A 243 5.38 5.66 -8.56
CA GLN A 243 6.27 6.49 -7.77
C GLN A 243 5.98 6.43 -6.26
N LYS A 244 4.70 6.52 -5.87
CA LYS A 244 4.30 6.47 -4.45
C LYS A 244 4.62 5.13 -3.78
N PHE A 245 4.60 4.04 -4.55
CA PHE A 245 4.71 2.66 -4.03
C PHE A 245 5.96 1.90 -4.50
N ARG A 246 6.88 2.54 -5.23
CA ARG A 246 8.14 1.92 -5.71
C ARG A 246 7.96 0.57 -6.41
N VAL A 247 6.89 0.43 -7.21
CA VAL A 247 6.60 -0.82 -7.93
C VAL A 247 7.57 -0.98 -9.11
N GLN A 248 8.45 -1.99 -9.05
CA GLN A 248 9.39 -2.32 -10.13
C GLN A 248 8.84 -3.36 -11.14
N TRP A 249 7.78 -4.10 -10.81
CA TRP A 249 7.36 -5.32 -11.53
C TRP A 249 6.28 -5.11 -12.59
N LEU A 250 6.18 -3.90 -13.16
CA LEU A 250 5.24 -3.62 -14.26
C LEU A 250 5.76 -4.15 -15.59
N LYS A 251 5.78 -5.47 -15.69
CA LYS A 251 5.82 -6.21 -16.94
C LYS A 251 4.93 -7.42 -16.75
N LEU A 252 3.61 -7.24 -16.81
CA LEU A 252 2.65 -8.29 -17.15
C LEU A 252 1.32 -7.60 -17.48
N GLY A 253 1.18 -7.30 -18.77
CA GLY A 253 0.02 -7.44 -19.67
C GLY A 253 -1.42 -7.60 -19.19
N ASP A 254 -1.82 -7.22 -17.97
CA ASP A 254 -3.23 -7.07 -17.67
C ASP A 254 -3.48 -5.82 -16.83
N SER A 255 -4.27 -4.93 -17.39
CA SER A 255 -4.44 -3.54 -17.01
C SER A 255 -4.96 -3.38 -15.58
N ASN A 256 -4.23 -2.60 -14.77
CA ASN A 256 -4.78 -1.70 -13.76
C ASN A 256 -5.92 -2.27 -12.87
N THR A 257 -5.86 -3.53 -12.47
CA THR A 257 -6.95 -4.16 -11.71
C THR A 257 -7.08 -3.46 -10.35
N ALA A 258 -8.31 -3.19 -9.90
CA ALA A 258 -8.55 -2.60 -8.59
C ALA A 258 -7.82 -3.38 -7.48
N TYR A 259 -7.74 -4.71 -7.62
CA TYR A 259 -6.99 -5.60 -6.75
C TYR A 259 -5.50 -5.22 -6.62
N PHE A 260 -4.82 -4.93 -7.74
CA PHE A 260 -3.41 -4.51 -7.71
C PHE A 260 -3.20 -3.23 -6.88
N HIS A 261 -4.06 -2.23 -7.09
CA HIS A 261 -4.00 -0.98 -6.32
C HIS A 261 -4.24 -1.18 -4.84
N LYS A 262 -5.18 -2.08 -4.49
CA LYS A 262 -5.43 -2.48 -3.11
C LYS A 262 -4.17 -3.12 -2.51
N VAL A 263 -3.59 -4.15 -3.14
CA VAL A 263 -2.40 -4.86 -2.65
C VAL A 263 -1.19 -3.93 -2.49
N ALA A 264 -0.94 -3.03 -3.45
CA ALA A 264 0.15 -2.06 -3.37
C ALA A 264 0.00 -1.11 -2.16
N LYS A 265 -1.23 -0.63 -1.91
CA LYS A 265 -1.53 0.22 -0.74
C LYS A 265 -1.42 -0.53 0.57
N MET A 266 -1.89 -1.79 0.64
CA MET A 266 -1.74 -2.66 1.82
C MET A 266 -0.26 -2.84 2.18
N ARG A 267 0.59 -3.14 1.19
CA ARG A 267 2.04 -3.28 1.39
C ARG A 267 2.69 -1.99 1.87
N GLN A 268 2.31 -0.83 1.32
CA GLN A 268 2.82 0.47 1.81
C GLN A 268 2.46 0.69 3.28
N SER A 269 1.20 0.45 3.65
CA SER A 269 0.75 0.60 5.03
C SER A 269 1.55 -0.31 5.96
N ARG A 270 1.79 -1.56 5.55
CA ARG A 270 2.63 -2.51 6.28
C ARG A 270 4.08 -2.01 6.42
N ASP A 271 4.65 -1.45 5.36
CA ASP A 271 6.07 -1.07 5.32
C ASP A 271 6.33 0.35 5.89
N THR A 272 5.28 1.10 6.25
CA THR A 272 5.40 2.45 6.82
C THR A 272 6.00 2.38 8.22
N ILE A 273 7.15 3.02 8.44
CA ILE A 273 7.79 3.11 9.76
C ILE A 273 7.01 4.10 10.64
N THR A 274 6.48 3.63 11.77
CA THR A 274 5.72 4.47 12.72
C THR A 274 6.41 4.58 14.08
N LYS A 275 7.32 3.66 14.40
CA LYS A 275 8.12 3.63 15.63
C LYS A 275 9.53 3.12 15.31
N ILE A 276 10.53 3.68 15.95
CA ILE A 276 11.93 3.27 15.90
C ILE A 276 12.34 2.95 17.35
N MET A 277 13.00 1.83 17.57
CA MET A 277 13.52 1.49 18.89
C MET A 277 14.90 2.13 19.05
N GLY A 278 15.07 2.91 20.12
CA GLY A 278 16.35 3.47 20.52
C GLY A 278 17.30 2.41 21.09
N ASP A 279 18.56 2.78 21.24
CA ASP A 279 19.60 1.92 21.82
C ASP A 279 19.37 1.61 23.31
N ASP A 280 18.51 2.39 23.97
CA ASP A 280 18.03 2.20 25.34
C ASP A 280 16.86 1.20 25.47
N GLY A 281 16.37 0.67 24.35
CA GLY A 281 15.23 -0.24 24.31
C GLY A 281 13.86 0.46 24.37
N GLU A 282 13.82 1.79 24.37
CA GLU A 282 12.56 2.54 24.32
C GLU A 282 12.08 2.73 22.87
N TRP A 283 10.76 2.62 22.67
CA TRP A 283 10.14 2.85 21.36
C TRP A 283 9.88 4.34 21.15
N MET A 284 10.72 5.00 20.36
CA MET A 284 10.49 6.36 19.90
C MET A 284 9.45 6.37 18.78
N THR A 285 8.41 7.18 18.95
CA THR A 285 7.39 7.39 17.90
C THR A 285 7.74 8.53 16.94
N ASP A 286 8.89 9.19 17.11
CA ASP A 286 9.29 10.34 16.29
C ASP A 286 10.83 10.52 16.25
N PRO A 287 11.46 10.66 15.07
CA PRO A 287 12.74 11.35 14.92
C PRO A 287 12.45 12.85 14.77
N GLY A 288 12.91 13.67 15.72
CA GLY A 288 12.61 15.11 15.80
C GLY A 288 12.91 15.95 14.55
#